data_AF-A0A6V7RRP0-F1
#
_entry.id   AF-A0A6V7RRP0-F1
#
_cell.length_a   1.000
_cell.length_b   1.000
_cell.length_c   1.000
_cell.angle_alpha   90.00
_cell.angle_beta   90.00
_cell.angle_gamma   90.00
#
_symmetry.space_group_name_H-M   'P 1'
#
loop_
_entity.id
_entity.type
_entity.pdbx_description
1 polymer ?
#
loop_
_entity_poly.entity_id
_entity_poly.type
_entity_poly.pdbx_seq_one_letter_code
_entity_poly.pdbx_strand_id
1 'polypeptide(L)'
;MTNYKKDYEKIFSELSDEDQLAFSSLDSEFDKNFITEDAKYEQLYIMAVSMIDAGQNYVEYYNAKTKDVARVASKKLPKYRSKYWSDAGILGVYFAILFSATIFFFGEIVISLVLPAVIVLILAMVPLMNHGIKHQSSGRGNMQTVSGILFIILFVSANLLILFMNSDTLSPLKITAYDASAAETLLYIVFVITAAASIYFIFSSDSWASKLIFMVLLIYSAGRLIHPFDFLNGLSAFIVQYFMFIGLIIIIIAQYLRTKNTDSN
;
A
#
# COMPACT_ATOMS: atom_id res chain seq x y z
N MET A 1 10.03 -16.65 17.67
CA MET A 1 10.09 -16.56 16.20
C MET A 1 11.48 -17.04 15.81
N THR A 2 11.59 -18.10 15.00
CA THR A 2 12.88 -18.69 14.59
C THR A 2 13.60 -17.73 13.65
N ASN A 3 14.90 -17.49 13.85
CA ASN A 3 15.68 -16.57 13.02
C ASN A 3 16.23 -17.31 11.78
N TYR A 4 15.34 -17.57 10.82
CA TYR A 4 15.66 -18.31 9.60
C TYR A 4 16.79 -17.69 8.78
N LYS A 5 17.04 -16.38 8.90
CA LYS A 5 18.18 -15.74 8.23
C LYS A 5 19.50 -16.27 8.77
N LYS A 6 19.65 -16.35 10.08
CA LYS A 6 20.88 -16.87 10.71
C LYS A 6 21.05 -18.36 10.45
N ASP A 7 19.95 -19.11 10.48
CA ASP A 7 19.97 -20.55 10.22
C ASP A 7 20.32 -20.83 8.75
N TYR A 8 19.80 -20.02 7.82
CA TYR A 8 20.17 -20.05 6.41
C TYR A 8 21.62 -19.65 6.19
N GLU A 9 22.12 -18.56 6.79
CA GLU A 9 23.52 -18.12 6.67
C GLU A 9 24.49 -19.24 7.08
N LYS A 10 24.15 -19.99 8.14
CA LYS A 10 24.93 -21.14 8.60
C LYS A 10 24.97 -22.24 7.56
N ILE A 11 23.80 -22.69 7.08
CA ILE A 11 23.70 -23.75 6.09
C ILE A 11 24.37 -23.34 4.77
N PHE A 12 24.16 -22.10 4.34
CA PHE A 12 24.73 -21.55 3.12
C PHE A 12 26.26 -21.64 3.12
N SER A 13 26.90 -21.40 4.27
CA SER A 13 28.36 -21.53 4.40
C SER A 13 28.88 -22.98 4.33
N GLU A 14 28.00 -23.96 4.51
CA GLU A 14 28.32 -25.39 4.43
C GLU A 14 28.06 -25.95 3.01
N LEU A 15 27.41 -25.18 2.13
CA LEU A 15 27.18 -25.55 0.74
C LEU A 15 28.45 -25.45 -0.11
N SER A 16 28.49 -26.22 -1.21
CA SER A 16 29.53 -26.09 -2.23
C SER A 16 29.48 -24.73 -2.92
N ASP A 17 30.60 -24.28 -3.51
CA ASP A 17 30.67 -23.00 -4.22
C ASP A 17 29.63 -22.88 -5.35
N GLU A 18 29.36 -23.97 -6.06
CA GLU A 18 28.35 -24.02 -7.13
C GLU A 18 26.93 -23.86 -6.58
N ASP A 19 26.62 -24.54 -5.47
CA ASP A 19 25.33 -24.43 -4.81
C ASP A 19 25.15 -23.04 -4.18
N GLN A 20 26.21 -22.46 -3.60
CA GLN A 20 26.20 -21.09 -3.09
C GLN A 20 25.86 -20.07 -4.19
N LEU A 21 26.40 -20.25 -5.40
CA LEU A 21 26.07 -19.41 -6.55
C LEU A 21 24.59 -19.56 -6.96
N ALA A 22 24.08 -20.79 -7.01
CA ALA A 22 22.68 -21.05 -7.31
C ALA A 22 21.74 -20.44 -6.26
N PHE A 23 22.06 -20.58 -4.98
CA PHE A 23 21.29 -20.02 -3.88
C PHE A 23 21.38 -18.48 -3.82
N SER A 24 22.52 -17.89 -4.16
CA SER A 24 22.65 -16.43 -4.33
C SER A 24 21.79 -15.92 -5.49
N SER A 25 21.71 -16.69 -6.58
CA SER A 25 20.81 -16.39 -7.70
C SER A 25 19.34 -16.52 -7.29
N LEU A 26 18.98 -17.53 -6.50
CA LEU A 26 17.63 -17.68 -5.93
C LEU A 26 17.25 -16.50 -5.03
N ASP A 27 18.16 -16.04 -4.16
CA ASP A 27 17.96 -14.88 -3.29
C ASP A 27 17.62 -13.63 -4.12
N SER A 28 18.41 -13.37 -5.17
CA SER A 28 18.15 -12.27 -6.10
C SER A 28 16.82 -12.42 -6.86
N GLU A 29 16.44 -13.63 -7.26
CA GLU A 29 15.16 -13.88 -7.92
C GLU A 29 13.97 -13.74 -6.94
N PHE A 30 14.11 -14.08 -5.66
CA PHE A 30 13.10 -13.81 -4.65
C PHE A 30 12.90 -12.31 -4.43
N ASP A 31 13.98 -11.53 -4.44
CA ASP A 31 13.92 -10.06 -4.38
C ASP A 31 13.17 -9.48 -5.59
N LYS A 32 13.46 -9.98 -6.81
CA LYS A 32 12.72 -9.60 -8.04
C LYS A 32 11.24 -9.98 -8.00
N ASN A 33 10.90 -11.07 -7.31
CA ASN A 33 9.53 -11.52 -7.09
C ASN A 33 8.84 -10.83 -5.90
N PHE A 34 9.54 -9.89 -5.27
CA PHE A 34 9.03 -9.04 -4.22
C PHE A 34 8.62 -9.81 -2.97
N ILE A 35 9.31 -10.91 -2.63
CA ILE A 35 9.03 -11.69 -1.42
C ILE A 35 9.48 -10.92 -0.18
N THR A 36 8.73 -11.01 0.93
CA THR A 36 9.15 -10.41 2.21
C THR A 36 10.40 -11.08 2.75
N GLU A 37 11.30 -10.33 3.41
CA GLU A 37 12.59 -10.83 3.90
C GLU A 37 12.46 -12.10 4.77
N ASP A 38 11.49 -12.13 5.70
CA ASP A 38 11.28 -13.28 6.59
C ASP A 38 10.92 -14.56 5.81
N ALA A 39 9.92 -14.46 4.92
CA ALA A 39 9.49 -15.59 4.09
C ALA A 39 10.53 -16.00 3.05
N LYS A 40 11.37 -15.05 2.60
CA LYS A 40 12.48 -15.31 1.70
C LYS A 40 13.51 -16.21 2.39
N TYR A 41 13.98 -15.83 3.58
CA TYR A 41 14.99 -16.60 4.29
C TYR A 41 14.46 -17.92 4.85
N GLU A 42 13.20 -17.96 5.29
CA GLU A 42 12.54 -19.22 5.64
C GLU A 42 12.49 -20.17 4.45
N GLN A 43 12.08 -19.69 3.27
CA GLN A 43 12.03 -20.52 2.07
C GLN A 43 13.42 -20.97 1.63
N LEU A 44 14.41 -20.08 1.61
CA LEU A 44 15.80 -20.40 1.25
C LEU A 44 16.38 -21.45 2.21
N TYR A 45 16.12 -21.32 3.51
CA TYR A 45 16.51 -22.31 4.52
C TYR A 45 15.88 -23.68 4.23
N ILE A 46 14.55 -23.75 4.08
CA ILE A 46 13.84 -25.02 3.81
C ILE A 46 14.37 -25.68 2.53
N MET A 47 14.60 -24.88 1.50
CA MET A 47 15.15 -25.34 0.24
C MET A 47 16.56 -25.94 0.41
N ALA A 48 17.47 -25.21 1.09
CA ALA A 48 18.83 -25.69 1.33
C ALA A 48 18.86 -26.97 2.18
N VAL A 49 18.07 -27.03 3.26
CA VAL A 49 17.96 -28.22 4.11
C VAL A 49 17.45 -29.42 3.32
N SER A 50 16.37 -29.25 2.57
CA SER A 50 15.75 -30.36 1.82
C SER A 50 16.69 -30.93 0.75
N MET A 51 17.52 -30.08 0.15
CA MET A 51 18.56 -30.48 -0.80
C MET A 51 19.68 -31.27 -0.11
N ILE A 52 20.17 -30.76 1.04
CA ILE A 52 21.22 -31.42 1.83
C ILE A 52 20.75 -32.76 2.37
N ASP A 53 19.53 -32.84 2.91
CA ASP A 53 18.92 -34.07 3.45
C ASP A 53 18.77 -35.15 2.37
N ALA A 54 18.57 -34.73 1.11
CA ALA A 54 18.53 -35.64 -0.03
C ALA A 54 19.92 -36.04 -0.55
N GLY A 55 20.99 -35.42 -0.05
CA GLY A 55 22.37 -35.69 -0.46
C GLY A 55 22.66 -35.34 -1.92
N GLN A 56 21.91 -34.39 -2.50
CA GLN A 56 22.00 -33.99 -3.90
C GLN A 56 22.52 -32.55 -4.03
N ASN A 57 23.15 -32.23 -5.17
CA ASN A 57 23.48 -30.85 -5.51
C ASN A 57 22.25 -30.11 -6.07
N TYR A 58 22.35 -28.78 -6.23
CA TYR A 58 21.26 -27.93 -6.67
C TYR A 58 20.65 -28.38 -8.02
N VAL A 59 21.50 -28.75 -8.97
CA VAL A 59 21.10 -29.13 -10.32
C VAL A 59 20.32 -30.44 -10.31
N GLU A 60 20.80 -31.42 -9.54
CA GLU A 60 20.17 -32.74 -9.41
C GLU A 60 18.83 -32.66 -8.67
N TYR A 61 18.77 -31.92 -7.57
CA TYR A 61 17.59 -31.86 -6.72
C TYR A 61 16.45 -31.06 -7.37
N TYR A 62 16.75 -29.88 -7.90
CA TYR A 62 15.72 -29.00 -8.46
C TYR A 62 15.47 -29.19 -9.95
N ASN A 63 16.45 -29.72 -10.69
CA ASN A 63 16.36 -30.02 -12.12
C ASN A 63 15.71 -28.89 -12.96
N ALA A 64 15.98 -27.64 -12.60
CA ALA A 64 15.36 -26.48 -13.20
C ALA A 64 16.25 -25.25 -13.00
N LYS A 65 16.07 -24.25 -13.87
CA LYS A 65 16.77 -22.96 -13.74
C LYS A 65 16.33 -22.26 -12.45
N THR A 66 17.26 -21.59 -11.78
CA THR A 66 17.01 -20.81 -10.55
C THR A 66 15.80 -19.89 -10.67
N LYS A 67 15.64 -19.23 -11.82
CA LYS A 67 14.47 -18.40 -12.13
C LYS A 67 13.13 -19.14 -12.05
N ASP A 68 13.05 -20.37 -12.58
CA ASP A 68 11.81 -21.14 -12.57
C ASP A 68 11.50 -21.69 -11.18
N VAL A 69 12.53 -22.15 -10.46
CA VAL A 69 12.43 -22.61 -9.07
C VAL A 69 11.94 -21.45 -8.18
N ALA A 70 12.58 -20.29 -8.27
CA ALA A 70 12.17 -19.09 -7.54
C ALA A 70 10.75 -18.68 -7.89
N ARG A 71 10.35 -18.72 -9.17
CA ARG A 71 8.99 -18.39 -9.61
C ARG A 71 7.94 -19.31 -9.00
N VAL A 72 8.20 -20.62 -8.96
CA VAL A 72 7.27 -21.60 -8.38
C VAL A 72 7.17 -21.43 -6.86
N ALA A 73 8.30 -21.33 -6.18
CA ALA A 73 8.36 -21.10 -4.73
C ALA A 73 7.66 -19.79 -4.35
N SER A 74 7.90 -18.72 -5.12
CA SER A 74 7.31 -17.38 -4.91
C SER A 74 5.79 -17.30 -5.05
N LYS A 75 5.11 -18.29 -5.64
CA LYS A 75 3.65 -18.24 -5.83
C LYS A 75 2.88 -18.25 -4.52
N LYS A 76 3.40 -18.94 -3.49
CA LYS A 76 2.73 -19.15 -2.21
C LYS A 76 3.29 -18.25 -1.09
N LEU A 77 4.35 -17.49 -1.37
CA LEU A 77 5.03 -16.67 -0.38
C LEU A 77 4.42 -15.27 -0.30
N PRO A 78 4.37 -14.67 0.91
CA PRO A 78 3.91 -13.31 1.09
C PRO A 78 4.83 -12.33 0.35
N LYS A 79 4.22 -11.39 -0.39
CA LYS A 79 4.92 -10.38 -1.19
C LYS A 79 4.83 -9.00 -0.54
N TYR A 80 5.92 -8.22 -0.60
CA TYR A 80 5.90 -6.82 -0.17
C TYR A 80 4.92 -6.00 -1.00
N ARG A 81 4.69 -6.33 -2.28
CA ARG A 81 3.88 -5.51 -3.20
C ARG A 81 2.40 -5.48 -2.81
N SER A 82 1.85 -6.55 -2.23
CA SER A 82 0.47 -6.53 -1.75
C SER A 82 0.34 -5.76 -0.43
N LYS A 83 1.35 -5.86 0.45
CA LYS A 83 1.39 -5.07 1.69
C LYS A 83 1.67 -3.59 1.45
N TYR A 84 2.44 -3.23 0.42
CA TYR A 84 2.78 -1.85 0.08
C TYR A 84 1.54 -0.98 -0.08
N TRP A 85 0.58 -1.41 -0.91
CA TRP A 85 -0.62 -0.61 -1.17
C TRP A 85 -1.59 -0.59 0.00
N SER A 86 -1.63 -1.67 0.79
CA SER A 86 -2.37 -1.71 2.05
C SER A 86 -1.78 -0.73 3.06
N ASP A 87 -0.46 -0.72 3.21
CA ASP A 87 0.30 0.17 4.09
C ASP A 87 0.19 1.64 3.65
N ALA A 88 0.26 1.91 2.35
CA ALA A 88 -0.02 3.22 1.77
C ALA A 88 -1.45 3.67 2.09
N GLY A 89 -2.42 2.76 2.01
CA GLY A 89 -3.81 3.01 2.37
C GLY A 89 -3.97 3.36 3.85
N ILE A 90 -3.29 2.65 4.75
CA ILE A 90 -3.31 2.94 6.21
C ILE A 90 -2.77 4.35 6.48
N LEU A 91 -1.60 4.69 5.92
CA LEU A 91 -1.04 6.03 6.04
C LEU A 91 -1.97 7.09 5.41
N GLY A 92 -2.57 6.78 4.26
CA GLY A 92 -3.57 7.63 3.62
C GLY A 92 -4.77 7.94 4.50
N VAL A 93 -5.32 6.92 5.18
CA VAL A 93 -6.43 7.10 6.15
C VAL A 93 -5.98 7.96 7.32
N TYR A 94 -4.79 7.74 7.87
CA TYR A 94 -4.24 8.57 8.95
C TYR A 94 -4.17 10.05 8.55
N PHE A 95 -3.56 10.36 7.40
CA PHE A 95 -3.43 11.74 6.94
C PHE A 95 -4.78 12.35 6.51
N ALA A 96 -5.73 11.54 6.03
CA ALA A 96 -7.10 11.98 5.77
C ALA A 96 -7.82 12.39 7.05
N ILE A 97 -7.63 11.68 8.16
CA ILE A 97 -8.18 12.04 9.48
C ILE A 97 -7.52 13.34 9.97
N LEU A 98 -6.20 13.46 9.86
CA LEU A 98 -5.49 14.68 10.26
C LEU A 98 -5.95 15.91 9.46
N PHE A 99 -6.09 15.75 8.14
CA PHE A 99 -6.61 16.78 7.25
C PHE A 99 -8.06 17.15 7.61
N SER A 100 -8.90 16.15 7.88
CA SER A 100 -10.29 16.36 8.33
C SER A 100 -10.36 17.15 9.63
N ALA A 101 -9.50 16.82 10.61
CA ALA A 101 -9.41 17.56 11.86
C ALA A 101 -8.95 19.01 11.63
N THR A 102 -7.97 19.20 10.74
CA THR A 102 -7.46 20.53 10.37
C THR A 102 -8.58 21.39 9.80
N ILE A 103 -9.31 20.90 8.78
CA ILE A 103 -10.46 21.63 8.22
C ILE A 103 -11.52 21.90 9.29
N PHE A 104 -11.82 20.93 10.15
CA PHE A 104 -12.83 21.12 11.19
C PHE A 104 -12.48 22.26 12.16
N PHE A 105 -11.21 22.35 12.59
CA PHE A 105 -10.76 23.39 13.51
C PHE A 105 -10.65 24.77 12.86
N PHE A 106 -10.26 24.84 11.58
CA PHE A 106 -10.10 26.10 10.87
C PHE A 106 -11.38 26.59 10.15
N GLY A 107 -12.36 25.72 9.92
CA GLY A 107 -13.62 26.06 9.24
C GLY A 107 -13.50 26.38 7.75
N GLU A 108 -12.30 26.21 7.19
CA GLU A 108 -11.95 26.59 5.81
C GLU A 108 -11.51 25.34 5.04
N ILE A 109 -12.23 25.02 3.97
CA ILE A 109 -11.87 23.91 3.07
C ILE A 109 -10.86 24.43 2.05
N VAL A 110 -9.62 23.95 2.13
CA VAL A 110 -8.54 24.39 1.26
C VAL A 110 -8.11 23.29 0.29
N ILE A 111 -8.01 23.66 -0.98
CA ILE A 111 -7.32 22.86 -2.00
C ILE A 111 -5.96 23.48 -2.24
N SER A 112 -4.92 22.69 -2.01
CA SER A 112 -3.53 23.11 -2.10
C SER A 112 -2.68 22.03 -2.77
N LEU A 113 -1.59 22.45 -3.41
CA LEU A 113 -0.52 21.55 -3.90
C LEU A 113 0.16 20.77 -2.75
N VAL A 114 -0.07 21.16 -1.50
CA VAL A 114 0.30 20.38 -0.31
C VAL A 114 -0.33 18.98 -0.32
N LEU A 115 -1.58 18.84 -0.76
CA LEU A 115 -2.28 17.55 -0.76
C LEU A 115 -1.62 16.50 -1.66
N PRO A 116 -1.35 16.78 -2.96
CA PRO A 116 -0.60 15.85 -3.79
C PRO A 116 0.84 15.64 -3.29
N ALA A 117 1.49 16.65 -2.71
CA ALA A 117 2.81 16.48 -2.10
C ALA A 117 2.78 15.47 -0.94
N VAL A 118 1.76 15.55 -0.07
CA VAL A 118 1.54 14.58 1.02
C VAL A 118 1.32 13.17 0.48
N ILE A 119 0.59 13.01 -0.64
CA ILE A 119 0.43 11.68 -1.28
C ILE A 119 1.78 11.13 -1.74
N VAL A 120 2.63 11.95 -2.36
CA VAL A 120 3.99 11.54 -2.75
C VAL A 120 4.82 11.15 -1.52
N LEU A 121 4.72 11.92 -0.44
CA LEU A 121 5.39 11.61 0.82
C LEU A 121 4.90 10.29 1.42
N ILE A 122 3.60 10.01 1.40
CA ILE A 122 3.04 8.73 1.86
C ILE A 122 3.65 7.57 1.06
N LEU A 123 3.68 7.67 -0.27
CA LEU A 123 4.26 6.63 -1.11
C LEU A 123 5.76 6.43 -0.81
N ALA A 124 6.51 7.51 -0.60
CA ALA A 124 7.92 7.44 -0.21
C ALA A 124 8.14 6.88 1.21
N MET A 125 7.19 7.08 2.12
CA MET A 125 7.25 6.57 3.49
C MET A 125 7.04 5.07 3.59
N VAL A 126 6.21 4.46 2.75
CA VAL A 126 5.91 3.02 2.82
C VAL A 126 7.14 2.11 2.79
N PRO A 127 8.10 2.25 1.84
CA PRO A 127 9.29 1.40 1.84
C PRO A 127 10.17 1.67 3.07
N LEU A 128 10.23 2.92 3.54
CA LEU A 128 11.04 3.30 4.70
C LEU A 128 10.45 2.79 6.01
N MET A 129 9.13 2.80 6.14
CA MET A 129 8.38 2.21 7.26
C MET A 129 8.61 0.71 7.34
N ASN A 130 8.54 0.04 6.18
CA ASN A 130 8.70 -1.40 6.09
C ASN A 130 10.13 -1.81 6.46
N HIS A 131 11.16 -1.15 5.92
CA HIS A 131 12.57 -1.43 6.25
C HIS A 131 13.01 -0.90 7.62
N GLY A 132 12.41 0.17 8.14
CA GLY A 132 12.85 0.85 9.35
C GLY A 132 12.11 0.44 10.63
N ILE A 133 10.77 0.45 10.61
CA ILE A 133 9.94 0.29 11.82
C ILE A 133 9.38 -1.13 11.95
N LYS A 134 8.88 -1.73 10.86
CA LYS A 134 8.34 -3.09 10.94
C LYS A 134 9.43 -4.16 11.10
N HIS A 135 10.65 -3.88 10.62
CA HIS A 135 11.83 -4.74 10.81
C HIS A 135 12.67 -4.38 12.05
N GLN A 136 12.25 -3.41 12.88
CA GLN A 136 12.91 -3.16 14.17
C GLN A 136 12.77 -4.34 15.15
N SER A 137 11.81 -5.25 14.91
CA SER A 137 11.63 -6.49 15.66
C SER A 137 12.69 -7.57 15.38
N SER A 138 13.55 -7.40 14.36
CA SER A 138 14.55 -8.41 13.95
C SER A 138 16.02 -8.08 14.27
N GLY A 139 16.30 -6.92 14.88
CA GLY A 139 17.53 -6.68 15.65
C GLY A 139 18.87 -6.60 14.88
N ARG A 140 18.96 -6.00 13.69
CA ARG A 140 20.26 -5.79 13.00
C ARG A 140 20.36 -4.51 12.15
N GLY A 141 21.23 -3.56 12.54
CA GLY A 141 22.06 -2.76 11.61
C GLY A 141 21.74 -1.27 11.42
N ASN A 142 22.80 -0.45 11.27
CA ASN A 142 22.78 1.01 11.09
C ASN A 142 21.86 1.50 9.94
N MET A 143 21.71 0.75 8.84
CA MET A 143 20.81 1.11 7.73
C MET A 143 19.32 1.06 8.11
N GLN A 144 18.92 0.18 9.03
CA GLN A 144 17.56 0.16 9.57
C GLN A 144 17.29 1.43 10.41
N THR A 145 18.31 1.91 11.13
CA THR A 145 18.23 3.17 11.90
C THR A 145 18.09 4.37 10.97
N VAL A 146 18.83 4.41 9.85
CA VAL A 146 18.70 5.48 8.83
C VAL A 146 17.33 5.47 8.17
N SER A 147 16.81 4.30 7.76
CA SER A 147 15.47 4.19 7.18
C SER A 147 14.37 4.62 8.16
N GLY A 148 14.49 4.24 9.43
CA GLY A 148 13.57 4.68 10.49
C GLY A 148 13.62 6.19 10.73
N ILE A 149 14.82 6.78 10.80
CA ILE A 149 14.99 8.24 10.93
C ILE A 149 14.40 8.97 9.72
N LEU A 150 14.69 8.52 8.50
CA LEU A 150 14.13 9.10 7.27
C LEU A 150 12.61 9.00 7.26
N PHE A 151 12.04 7.86 7.67
CA PHE A 151 10.60 7.73 7.84
C PHE A 151 10.05 8.77 8.82
N ILE A 152 10.66 8.93 10.00
CA ILE A 152 10.22 9.90 11.01
C ILE A 152 10.29 11.32 10.46
N ILE A 153 11.37 11.69 9.76
CA ILE A 153 11.52 13.01 9.14
C ILE A 153 10.40 13.25 8.13
N LEU A 154 10.15 12.31 7.22
CA LEU A 154 9.08 12.44 6.23
C LEU A 154 7.71 12.50 6.90
N PHE A 155 7.48 11.66 7.93
CA PHE A 155 6.23 11.61 8.66
C PHE A 155 5.93 12.93 9.38
N VAL A 156 6.89 13.46 10.14
CA VAL A 156 6.77 14.76 10.80
C VAL A 156 6.58 15.87 9.77
N SER A 157 7.33 15.85 8.66
CA SER A 157 7.21 16.85 7.60
C SER A 157 5.81 16.85 6.98
N ALA A 158 5.25 15.67 6.66
CA ALA A 158 3.90 15.56 6.12
C ALA A 158 2.83 16.03 7.12
N ASN A 159 3.00 15.71 8.41
CA ASN A 159 2.10 16.21 9.47
C ASN A 159 2.11 17.74 9.53
N LEU A 160 3.30 18.34 9.57
CA LEU A 160 3.45 19.80 9.59
C LEU A 160 2.87 20.44 8.33
N LEU A 161 3.09 19.85 7.15
CA LEU A 161 2.50 20.33 5.90
C LEU A 161 0.98 20.39 5.97
N ILE A 162 0.31 19.35 6.48
CA ILE A 162 -1.15 19.36 6.65
C ILE A 162 -1.59 20.40 7.68
N LEU A 163 -0.97 20.42 8.87
CA LEU A 163 -1.35 21.32 9.96
C LEU A 163 -1.18 22.79 9.58
N PHE A 164 -0.13 23.12 8.83
CA PHE A 164 0.16 24.48 8.39
C PHE A 164 -0.34 24.80 6.99
N MET A 165 -1.15 23.92 6.38
CA MET A 165 -1.65 24.11 5.01
C MET A 165 -2.44 25.42 4.88
N ASN A 166 -3.11 25.87 5.95
CA ASN A 166 -3.85 27.14 5.97
C ASN A 166 -2.99 28.35 6.39
N SER A 167 -1.71 28.16 6.73
CA SER A 167 -0.83 29.26 7.15
C SER A 167 -0.41 30.17 6.00
N ASP A 168 -0.01 31.41 6.35
CA ASP A 168 0.54 32.38 5.40
C ASP A 168 1.81 31.87 4.70
N THR A 169 2.61 31.05 5.40
CA THR A 169 3.84 30.45 4.87
C THR A 169 3.58 29.53 3.68
N LEU A 170 2.48 28.76 3.71
CA LEU A 170 2.09 27.85 2.63
C LEU A 170 1.04 28.45 1.69
N SER A 171 0.68 29.73 1.87
CA SER A 171 -0.24 30.45 0.99
C SER A 171 0.12 30.39 -0.50
N PRO A 172 1.41 30.40 -0.93
CA PRO A 172 1.73 30.29 -2.35
C PRO A 172 1.38 28.92 -2.97
N LEU A 173 1.18 27.89 -2.14
CA LEU A 173 0.77 26.55 -2.58
C LEU A 173 -0.75 26.36 -2.54
N LYS A 174 -1.52 27.34 -2.01
CA LYS A 174 -2.98 27.29 -2.01
C LYS A 174 -3.48 27.57 -3.43
N ILE A 175 -4.38 26.72 -3.91
CA ILE A 175 -5.05 26.88 -5.21
C ILE A 175 -6.36 27.63 -5.00
N THR A 176 -7.15 27.19 -4.04
CA THR A 176 -8.42 27.81 -3.68
C THR A 176 -8.81 27.44 -2.26
N ALA A 177 -9.64 28.28 -1.65
CA ALA A 177 -10.19 28.08 -0.33
C ALA A 177 -11.68 28.42 -0.34
N TYR A 178 -12.44 27.72 0.49
CA TYR A 178 -13.87 27.88 0.62
C TYR A 178 -14.25 27.92 2.10
N ASP A 179 -14.79 29.06 2.54
CA ASP A 179 -15.38 29.21 3.86
C ASP A 179 -16.69 28.43 3.91
N ALA A 180 -16.66 27.27 4.55
CA ALA A 180 -17.78 26.36 4.59
C ALA A 180 -18.61 26.56 5.85
N SER A 181 -19.93 26.37 5.72
CA SER A 181 -20.75 26.20 6.92
C SER A 181 -20.31 24.97 7.72
N ALA A 182 -20.67 24.89 9.00
CA ALA A 182 -20.37 23.70 9.82
C ALA A 182 -20.95 22.41 9.22
N ALA A 183 -22.15 22.50 8.62
CA ALA A 183 -22.79 21.37 7.97
C ALA A 183 -22.04 20.93 6.70
N GLU A 184 -21.61 21.88 5.88
CA GLU A 184 -20.81 21.62 4.67
C GLU A 184 -19.43 21.05 5.03
N THR A 185 -18.79 21.57 6.07
CA THR A 185 -17.53 21.07 6.60
C THR A 185 -17.64 19.61 7.06
N LEU A 186 -18.66 19.29 7.86
CA LEU A 186 -18.91 17.92 8.30
C LEU A 186 -19.18 16.98 7.12
N LEU A 187 -19.99 17.41 6.16
CA LEU A 187 -20.28 16.62 4.97
C LEU A 187 -19.01 16.38 4.14
N TYR A 188 -18.16 17.40 3.98
CA TYR A 188 -16.89 17.28 3.28
C TYR A 188 -15.96 16.28 3.97
N ILE A 189 -15.83 16.37 5.30
CA ILE A 189 -15.05 15.42 6.13
C ILE A 189 -15.52 13.98 5.92
N VAL A 190 -16.84 13.74 5.90
CA VAL A 190 -17.41 12.41 5.64
C VAL A 190 -16.94 11.87 4.29
N PHE A 191 -16.92 12.71 3.25
CA PHE A 191 -16.45 12.29 1.92
C PHE A 191 -14.94 12.13 1.83
N VAL A 192 -14.14 12.91 2.57
CA VAL A 192 -12.69 12.71 2.69
C VAL A 192 -12.40 11.33 3.30
N ILE A 193 -13.03 11.02 4.42
CA ILE A 193 -12.84 9.74 5.12
C ILE A 193 -13.34 8.59 4.25
N THR A 194 -14.48 8.75 3.58
CA THR A 194 -15.03 7.74 2.67
C THR A 194 -14.09 7.49 1.49
N ALA A 195 -13.52 8.53 0.88
CA ALA A 195 -12.54 8.38 -0.19
C ALA A 195 -11.29 7.62 0.28
N ALA A 196 -10.74 7.99 1.44
CA ALA A 196 -9.57 7.32 2.01
C ALA A 196 -9.84 5.85 2.35
N ALA A 197 -11.00 5.56 2.97
CA ALA A 197 -11.42 4.20 3.28
C ALA A 197 -11.63 3.37 2.00
N SER A 198 -12.25 3.93 0.97
CA SER A 198 -12.42 3.27 -0.32
C SER A 198 -11.09 2.89 -0.96
N ILE A 199 -10.10 3.80 -0.95
CA ILE A 199 -8.75 3.48 -1.45
C ILE A 199 -8.18 2.29 -0.68
N TYR A 200 -8.22 2.32 0.65
CA TYR A 200 -7.74 1.23 1.49
C TYR A 200 -8.42 -0.12 1.15
N PHE A 201 -9.75 -0.16 1.07
CA PHE A 201 -10.49 -1.39 0.80
C PHE A 201 -10.35 -1.91 -0.63
N ILE A 202 -10.13 -1.05 -1.63
CA ILE A 202 -9.80 -1.49 -3.00
C ILE A 202 -8.51 -2.34 -3.00
N PHE A 203 -7.53 -1.98 -2.18
CA PHE A 203 -6.24 -2.67 -2.12
C PHE A 203 -6.19 -3.81 -1.10
N SER A 204 -6.98 -3.76 -0.02
CA SER A 204 -6.97 -4.80 1.03
C SER A 204 -7.99 -5.92 0.83
N SER A 205 -9.07 -5.69 0.07
CA SER A 205 -10.09 -6.71 -0.17
C SER A 205 -9.63 -7.76 -1.18
N ASP A 206 -9.88 -9.04 -0.93
CA ASP A 206 -9.64 -10.11 -1.90
C ASP A 206 -10.79 -10.25 -2.92
N SER A 207 -12.00 -9.86 -2.54
CA SER A 207 -13.19 -9.97 -3.40
C SER A 207 -13.24 -8.86 -4.45
N TRP A 208 -13.32 -9.24 -5.74
CA TRP A 208 -13.49 -8.29 -6.85
C TRP A 208 -14.80 -7.48 -6.74
N ALA A 209 -15.88 -8.10 -6.27
CA ALA A 209 -17.16 -7.42 -6.07
C ALA A 209 -17.06 -6.31 -5.00
N SER A 210 -16.33 -6.59 -3.92
CA SER A 210 -16.02 -5.59 -2.88
C SER A 210 -15.17 -4.45 -3.45
N LYS A 211 -14.11 -4.75 -4.22
CA LYS A 211 -13.29 -3.73 -4.89
C LYS A 211 -14.13 -2.81 -5.78
N LEU A 212 -15.11 -3.37 -6.52
CA LEU A 212 -16.00 -2.61 -7.38
C LEU A 212 -16.90 -1.65 -6.58
N ILE A 213 -17.46 -2.09 -5.45
CA ILE A 213 -18.27 -1.23 -4.57
C ILE A 213 -17.44 -0.04 -4.08
N PHE A 214 -16.23 -0.30 -3.59
CA PHE A 214 -15.36 0.77 -3.10
C PHE A 214 -14.85 1.69 -4.22
N MET A 215 -14.69 1.19 -5.44
CA MET A 215 -14.38 2.03 -6.60
C MET A 215 -15.52 3.00 -6.93
N VAL A 216 -16.77 2.54 -6.89
CA VAL A 216 -17.94 3.41 -7.06
C VAL A 216 -18.01 4.47 -5.97
N LEU A 217 -17.81 4.08 -4.71
CA LEU A 217 -17.77 5.00 -3.57
C LEU A 217 -16.63 6.02 -3.68
N LEU A 218 -15.46 5.60 -4.17
CA LEU A 218 -14.32 6.49 -4.38
C LEU A 218 -14.63 7.57 -5.42
N ILE A 219 -15.17 7.19 -6.58
CA ILE A 219 -15.48 8.13 -7.65
C ILE A 219 -16.57 9.12 -7.21
N TYR A 220 -17.60 8.62 -6.52
CA TYR A 220 -18.65 9.49 -5.99
C TYR A 220 -18.12 10.47 -4.94
N SER A 221 -17.28 9.98 -4.01
CA SER A 221 -16.66 10.82 -2.98
C SER A 221 -15.75 11.87 -3.61
N ALA A 222 -14.91 11.50 -4.58
CA ALA A 222 -14.08 12.44 -5.32
C ALA A 222 -14.91 13.51 -6.04
N GLY A 223 -16.02 13.12 -6.67
CA GLY A 223 -16.96 14.06 -7.27
C GLY A 223 -17.52 15.06 -6.26
N ARG A 224 -17.91 14.60 -5.06
CA ARG A 224 -18.40 15.45 -3.96
C ARG A 224 -17.33 16.37 -3.39
N LEU A 225 -16.07 15.95 -3.33
CA LEU A 225 -14.96 16.77 -2.86
C LEU A 225 -14.58 17.88 -3.85
N ILE A 226 -14.72 17.63 -5.16
CA ILE A 226 -14.36 18.60 -6.20
C ILE A 226 -15.53 19.54 -6.52
N HIS A 227 -16.78 19.10 -6.32
CA HIS A 227 -17.99 19.84 -6.66
C HIS A 227 -18.02 21.31 -6.15
N PRO A 228 -17.63 21.62 -4.90
CA PRO A 228 -17.68 22.99 -4.39
C PRO A 228 -16.80 23.99 -5.15
N PHE A 229 -15.83 23.51 -5.92
CA PHE A 229 -14.81 24.34 -6.55
C PHE A 229 -14.96 24.47 -8.07
N ASP A 230 -15.94 23.80 -8.67
CA ASP A 230 -16.31 23.86 -10.10
C ASP A 230 -15.16 23.72 -11.12
N PHE A 231 -14.09 22.98 -10.77
CA PHE A 231 -12.91 22.83 -11.63
C PHE A 231 -13.12 22.08 -12.95
N LEU A 232 -14.25 21.38 -13.13
CA LEU A 232 -14.44 20.40 -14.19
C LEU A 232 -15.65 20.69 -15.09
N ASN A 233 -16.04 21.95 -15.26
CA ASN A 233 -17.07 22.39 -16.23
C ASN A 233 -18.33 21.51 -16.18
N GLY A 234 -18.93 21.31 -15.00
CA GLY A 234 -20.14 20.51 -14.81
C GLY A 234 -19.97 18.98 -14.73
N LEU A 235 -18.77 18.43 -14.91
CA LEU A 235 -18.50 16.99 -14.72
C LEU A 235 -18.69 16.57 -13.25
N SER A 236 -18.29 17.41 -12.30
CA SER A 236 -18.52 17.18 -10.87
C SER A 236 -20.01 17.13 -10.53
N ALA A 237 -20.82 18.03 -11.11
CA ALA A 237 -22.27 18.04 -10.98
C ALA A 237 -22.89 16.76 -11.55
N PHE A 238 -22.47 16.33 -12.74
CA PHE A 238 -22.90 15.06 -13.32
C PHE A 238 -22.59 13.87 -12.41
N ILE A 239 -21.37 13.80 -11.87
CA ILE A 239 -20.97 12.72 -10.96
C ILE A 239 -21.85 12.71 -9.72
N VAL A 240 -22.04 13.88 -9.09
CA VAL A 240 -22.86 14.02 -7.89
C VAL A 240 -24.32 13.61 -8.14
N GLN A 241 -24.86 13.93 -9.31
CA GLN A 241 -26.28 13.76 -9.61
C GLN A 241 -26.63 12.36 -10.13
N TYR A 242 -25.74 11.74 -10.93
CA TYR A 242 -26.07 10.50 -11.66
C TYR A 242 -25.18 9.31 -11.32
N PHE A 243 -23.96 9.52 -10.81
CA PHE A 243 -22.99 8.44 -10.69
C PHE A 243 -23.38 7.37 -9.67
N MET A 244 -24.04 7.75 -8.57
CA MET A 244 -24.53 6.75 -7.60
C MET A 244 -25.61 5.84 -8.19
N PHE A 245 -26.49 6.36 -9.05
CA PHE A 245 -27.49 5.55 -9.75
C PHE A 245 -26.84 4.58 -10.73
N ILE A 246 -25.92 5.08 -11.56
CA ILE A 246 -25.15 4.26 -12.51
C ILE A 246 -24.35 3.18 -11.75
N GLY A 247 -23.65 3.59 -10.68
CA GLY A 247 -22.87 2.71 -9.85
C GLY A 247 -23.70 1.61 -9.18
N LEU A 248 -24.90 1.93 -8.70
CA LEU A 248 -25.82 0.97 -8.10
C LEU A 248 -26.29 -0.07 -9.12
N ILE A 249 -26.61 0.35 -10.35
CA ILE A 249 -26.94 -0.58 -11.45
C ILE A 249 -25.76 -1.52 -11.73
N ILE A 250 -24.54 -0.98 -11.84
CA ILE A 250 -23.32 -1.78 -12.09
C ILE A 250 -23.09 -2.78 -10.95
N ILE A 251 -23.25 -2.36 -9.68
CA ILE A 251 -23.09 -3.23 -8.51
C ILE A 251 -24.12 -4.36 -8.54
N ILE A 252 -25.39 -4.07 -8.84
CA ILE A 252 -26.44 -5.10 -8.94
C ILE A 252 -26.13 -6.11 -10.03
N ILE A 253 -25.74 -5.66 -11.23
CA ILE A 253 -25.35 -6.54 -12.34
C ILE A 253 -24.16 -7.41 -11.95
N ALA A 254 -23.12 -6.81 -11.34
CA ALA A 254 -21.93 -7.53 -10.88
C ALA A 254 -22.26 -8.59 -9.82
N GLN A 255 -23.15 -8.28 -8.87
CA GLN A 255 -23.60 -9.25 -7.87
C GLN A 255 -24.46 -10.37 -8.47
N TYR A 256 -25.34 -10.05 -9.42
CA TYR A 256 -26.14 -11.05 -10.13
C TYR A 256 -25.24 -12.04 -10.90
N LEU A 257 -24.27 -11.54 -11.67
CA LEU A 257 -23.31 -12.37 -12.40
C LEU A 257 -22.48 -13.26 -11.46
N ARG A 258 -22.05 -12.73 -10.31
CA ARG A 258 -21.32 -13.50 -9.29
C ARG A 258 -22.17 -14.64 -8.75
N THR A 259 -23.42 -14.37 -8.38
CA THR A 259 -24.33 -15.38 -7.79
C THR A 259 -24.56 -16.51 -8.80
N LYS A 260 -24.88 -16.15 -10.05
CA LYS A 260 -25.06 -17.11 -11.14
C LYS A 260 -23.84 -18.00 -11.38
N ASN A 261 -22.63 -17.44 -11.35
CA ASN A 261 -21.38 -18.20 -11.53
C ASN A 261 -20.99 -19.07 -10.32
N THR A 262 -21.55 -18.78 -9.15
CA THR A 262 -21.33 -19.59 -7.94
C THR A 262 -22.27 -20.78 -7.89
N ASP A 263 -23.51 -20.62 -8.37
CA ASP A 263 -24.51 -21.70 -8.47
C ASP A 263 -24.29 -22.66 -9.65
N SER A 264 -23.36 -22.33 -10.56
CA SER A 264 -23.04 -23.14 -11.75
C SER A 264 -21.70 -23.90 -11.67
N ASN A 265 -21.05 -23.89 -10.51
CA ASN A 265 -19.91 -24.75 -10.14
C ASN A 265 -20.30 -25.66 -8.97
#